data_AF-A0A7K2P1E2-F1
#
_entry.id   AF-A0A7K2P1E2-F1
#
_cell.length_a   1.000
_cell.length_b   1.000
_cell.length_c   1.000
_cell.angle_alpha   90.00
_cell.angle_beta   90.00
_cell.angle_gamma   90.00
#
_symmetry.space_group_name_H-M   'P 1'
#
loop_
_entity.id
_entity.type
_entity.pdbx_description
1 polymer ?
#
loop_
_entity_poly.entity_id
_entity_poly.type
_entity_poly.pdbx_seq_one_letter_code
_entity_poly.pdbx_strand_id
1 'polypeptide(L)'
;MPTAPAGAPQRRDTSRRTTNPSGERSASAGRRPLTASRRANRAGLAFVSPTFVVVLVVVVLPIAWTVLLAFQKARLVDIQGMGLFGNWSLDNFSQVLDSAGFWSSLGTTLLYTAGATLGSVVLGLV
;
A
#
# COMPACT_ATOMS: atom_id res chain seq x y z
N MET A 1 35.27 23.43 -75.23
CA MET A 1 36.45 23.15 -76.08
C MET A 1 37.64 23.79 -75.40
N PRO A 2 38.83 23.21 -75.20
CA PRO A 2 39.30 21.82 -75.12
C PRO A 2 40.12 21.58 -73.81
N THR A 3 40.65 20.37 -73.69
CA THR A 3 41.45 19.68 -72.66
C THR A 3 42.68 20.41 -72.07
N ALA A 4 42.98 20.12 -70.79
CA ALA A 4 44.30 20.30 -70.18
C ALA A 4 44.74 18.99 -69.46
N PRO A 5 46.05 18.70 -69.34
CA PRO A 5 46.59 17.35 -69.49
C PRO A 5 47.28 16.74 -68.25
N ALA A 6 47.67 15.48 -68.45
CA ALA A 6 48.55 14.57 -67.73
C ALA A 6 49.62 15.11 -66.76
N GLY A 7 49.96 14.27 -65.77
CA GLY A 7 51.33 14.12 -65.27
C GLY A 7 51.48 14.18 -63.74
N ALA A 8 51.65 13.01 -63.12
CA ALA A 8 52.10 12.83 -61.72
C ALA A 8 53.53 13.37 -61.51
N PRO A 9 54.04 13.58 -60.27
CA PRO A 9 54.59 12.45 -59.49
C PRO A 9 54.60 12.57 -57.94
N GLN A 10 54.54 11.40 -57.28
CA GLN A 10 55.45 10.91 -56.23
C GLN A 10 55.97 11.84 -55.10
N ARG A 11 55.66 11.48 -53.83
CA ARG A 11 56.65 11.38 -52.72
C ARG A 11 56.00 10.75 -51.48
N ARG A 12 56.57 9.65 -50.97
CA ARG A 12 57.37 9.54 -49.71
C ARG A 12 56.57 9.98 -48.48
N ASP A 13 56.60 9.33 -47.35
CA ASP A 13 57.37 8.23 -46.79
C ASP A 13 56.67 7.94 -45.45
N THR A 14 57.20 6.98 -44.70
CA THR A 14 57.09 6.87 -43.23
C THR A 14 55.82 6.22 -42.65
N SER A 15 56.02 4.97 -42.26
CA SER A 15 55.91 4.55 -40.86
C SER A 15 54.77 5.13 -40.03
N ARG A 16 53.68 4.36 -39.92
CA ARG A 16 52.94 4.17 -38.66
C ARG A 16 52.46 2.73 -38.65
N ARG A 17 53.25 1.79 -38.13
CA ARG A 17 53.07 1.31 -36.75
C ARG A 17 51.64 1.58 -36.29
N THR A 18 50.77 0.59 -36.45
CA THR A 18 49.44 0.56 -35.86
C THR A 18 49.59 0.50 -34.34
N THR A 19 49.93 1.63 -33.73
CA THR A 19 49.66 1.87 -32.32
C THR A 19 48.17 2.12 -32.22
N ASN A 20 47.48 1.13 -31.65
CA ASN A 20 46.10 1.20 -31.22
C ASN A 20 45.83 2.55 -30.53
N PRO A 21 44.99 3.46 -31.08
CA PRO A 21 44.49 4.56 -30.30
C PRO A 21 43.31 4.05 -29.51
N SER A 22 43.46 4.03 -28.20
CA SER A 22 42.36 4.09 -27.26
C SER A 22 41.36 5.15 -27.71
N GLY A 23 40.11 4.77 -27.97
CA GLY A 23 39.05 5.72 -28.27
C GLY A 23 37.78 5.10 -28.82
N GLU A 24 36.70 5.25 -28.04
CA GLU A 24 35.33 5.36 -28.53
C GLU A 24 34.58 4.06 -28.89
N ARG A 25 33.88 3.53 -27.89
CA ARG A 25 32.42 3.69 -27.83
C ARG A 25 31.92 3.33 -26.44
N SER A 26 31.70 4.40 -25.66
CA SER A 26 30.54 4.59 -24.81
C SER A 26 29.57 3.39 -24.75
N ALA A 27 29.81 2.46 -23.84
CA ALA A 27 28.71 1.75 -23.19
C ALA A 27 28.60 2.40 -21.83
N SER A 28 28.02 3.60 -21.80
CA SER A 28 27.42 4.14 -20.59
C SER A 28 26.41 3.09 -20.14
N ALA A 29 26.84 2.23 -19.22
CA ALA A 29 25.95 1.40 -18.45
C ALA A 29 25.04 2.38 -17.71
N GLY A 30 23.90 2.67 -18.34
CA GLY A 30 22.88 3.55 -17.82
C GLY A 30 22.52 3.01 -16.46
N ARG A 31 23.04 3.66 -15.42
CA ARG A 31 22.57 3.49 -14.05
C ARG A 31 21.11 3.90 -14.09
N ARG A 32 20.22 2.94 -14.34
CA ARG A 32 18.78 3.12 -14.17
C ARG A 32 18.60 3.74 -12.79
N PRO A 33 18.02 4.94 -12.67
CA PRO A 33 17.87 5.57 -11.38
C PRO A 33 16.80 4.82 -10.59
N LEU A 34 17.23 3.78 -9.86
CA LEU A 34 16.43 3.03 -8.87
C LEU A 34 15.90 3.94 -7.74
N THR A 35 16.27 5.21 -7.77
CA THR A 35 15.93 6.27 -6.81
C THR A 35 14.69 7.07 -7.18
N ALA A 36 14.29 7.17 -8.46
CA ALA A 36 13.12 7.96 -8.86
C ALA A 36 11.80 7.29 -8.41
N SER A 37 11.65 5.99 -8.67
CA SER A 37 10.45 5.23 -8.27
C SER A 37 10.31 5.10 -6.74
N ARG A 38 11.43 4.99 -6.01
CA ARG A 38 11.41 4.97 -4.53
C ARG A 38 11.05 6.33 -3.92
N ARG A 39 11.46 7.43 -4.56
CA ARG A 39 11.14 8.80 -4.13
C ARG A 39 9.68 9.15 -4.42
N ALA A 40 9.15 8.71 -5.55
CA ALA A 40 7.72 8.80 -5.88
C ALA A 40 6.85 7.99 -4.90
N ASN A 41 7.26 6.77 -4.53
CA ASN A 41 6.52 5.96 -3.57
C ASN A 41 6.54 6.56 -2.15
N ARG A 42 7.67 7.13 -1.71
CA ARG A 42 7.77 7.87 -0.45
C ARG A 42 6.95 9.16 -0.45
N ALA A 43 6.90 9.86 -1.58
CA ALA A 43 6.07 11.05 -1.74
C ALA A 43 4.57 10.68 -1.71
N GLY A 44 4.16 9.61 -2.38
CA GLY A 44 2.79 9.08 -2.31
C GLY A 44 2.39 8.66 -0.90
N LEU A 45 3.27 7.97 -0.18
CA LEU A 45 3.06 7.61 1.23
C LEU A 45 3.01 8.84 2.15
N ALA A 46 3.81 9.87 1.87
CA ALA A 46 3.79 11.12 2.65
C ALA A 46 2.51 11.94 2.45
N PHE A 47 1.83 11.80 1.30
CA PHE A 47 0.52 12.44 1.08
C PHE A 47 -0.65 11.64 1.68
N VAL A 48 -0.54 10.31 1.75
CA VAL A 48 -1.57 9.45 2.36
C VAL A 48 -1.42 9.35 3.88
N SER A 49 -0.20 9.50 4.42
CA SER A 49 0.07 9.34 5.84
C SER A 49 -0.75 10.26 6.77
N PRO A 50 -1.04 11.54 6.46
CA PRO A 50 -1.81 12.38 7.37
C PRO A 50 -3.24 11.87 7.52
N THR A 51 -3.89 11.53 6.41
CA THR A 51 -5.25 10.94 6.43
C THR A 51 -5.26 9.59 7.11
N PHE A 52 -4.24 8.76 6.87
CA PHE A 52 -4.13 7.45 7.50
C PHE A 52 -3.95 7.55 9.02
N VAL A 53 -3.11 8.47 9.49
CA VAL A 53 -2.92 8.73 10.93
C VAL A 53 -4.22 9.19 11.56
N VAL A 54 -4.98 10.08 10.91
CA VAL A 54 -6.30 10.51 11.41
C VAL A 54 -7.25 9.32 11.52
N VAL A 55 -7.36 8.47 10.49
CA VAL A 55 -8.20 7.26 10.55
C VAL A 55 -7.75 6.32 11.67
N LEU A 56 -6.44 6.11 11.83
CA LEU A 56 -5.90 5.26 12.89
C LEU A 56 -6.31 5.77 14.27
N VAL A 57 -6.15 7.07 14.51
CA VAL A 57 -6.42 7.67 15.82
C VAL A 57 -7.92 7.79 16.10
N VAL A 58 -8.71 8.22 15.12
CA VAL A 58 -10.13 8.55 15.33
C VAL A 58 -11.03 7.32 15.20
N VAL A 59 -10.63 6.32 14.42
CA VAL A 59 -11.47 5.13 14.16
C VAL A 59 -10.84 3.89 14.76
N VAL A 60 -9.58 3.61 14.46
CA VAL A 60 -8.96 2.33 14.87
C VAL A 60 -8.70 2.28 16.37
N LEU A 61 -8.21 3.36 17.00
CA LEU A 61 -7.99 3.39 18.44
C LEU A 61 -9.27 3.16 19.27
N PRO A 62 -10.40 3.86 19.04
CA PRO A 62 -11.61 3.59 19.82
C PRO A 62 -12.17 2.19 19.57
N ILE A 63 -12.07 1.66 18.34
CA ILE A 63 -12.47 0.27 18.06
C ILE A 63 -11.58 -0.69 18.85
N ALA A 64 -10.26 -0.51 18.81
CA ALA A 64 -9.33 -1.34 19.59
C ALA A 64 -9.67 -1.30 21.08
N TRP A 65 -10.02 -0.12 21.61
CA TRP A 65 -10.48 0.04 22.98
C TRP A 65 -11.78 -0.75 23.25
N THR A 66 -12.78 -0.66 22.37
CA THR A 66 -14.02 -1.46 22.52
C THR A 66 -13.77 -2.96 22.44
N VAL A 67 -12.84 -3.40 21.59
CA VAL A 67 -12.44 -4.81 21.48
C VAL A 67 -11.79 -5.26 22.79
N LEU A 68 -10.85 -4.48 23.33
CA LEU A 68 -10.21 -4.76 24.61
C LEU A 68 -11.26 -4.85 25.74
N LEU A 69 -12.20 -3.90 25.78
CA LEU A 69 -13.30 -3.90 26.75
C LEU A 69 -14.23 -5.13 26.59
N ALA A 70 -14.44 -5.63 25.37
CA ALA A 70 -15.27 -6.82 25.16
C ALA A 70 -14.69 -8.07 25.85
N PHE A 71 -13.36 -8.14 26.03
CA PHE A 71 -12.69 -9.22 26.77
C PHE A 71 -12.49 -8.93 28.26
N GLN A 72 -12.82 -7.71 28.71
CA GLN A 72 -12.73 -7.31 30.11
C GLN A 72 -14.13 -7.35 30.73
N LYS A 73 -14.26 -7.87 31.95
CA LYS A 73 -15.56 -7.97 32.62
C LYS A 73 -16.21 -6.59 32.71
N ALA A 74 -17.43 -6.45 32.19
CA ALA A 74 -18.22 -5.24 32.27
C ALA A 74 -18.62 -4.92 33.72
N ARG A 75 -17.70 -4.34 34.49
CA ARG A 75 -18.04 -3.52 35.65
C ARG A 75 -17.45 -2.15 35.42
N LEU A 76 -18.36 -1.19 35.31
CA LEU A 76 -18.16 0.24 35.04
C LEU A 76 -17.08 0.90 35.91
N VAL A 77 -16.73 0.30 37.04
CA VAL A 77 -15.93 0.87 38.11
C VAL A 77 -15.49 -0.32 38.97
N ASP A 78 -14.28 -0.85 38.80
CA ASP A 78 -13.61 -1.59 39.89
C ASP A 78 -12.67 -0.60 40.59
N ILE A 79 -13.29 0.49 41.08
CA ILE A 79 -12.69 1.43 42.03
C ILE A 79 -12.52 0.62 43.32
N GLN A 80 -11.36 0.00 43.52
CA GLN A 80 -10.63 -0.05 44.81
C GLN A 80 -9.72 -1.26 45.05
N GLY A 81 -9.64 -2.27 44.18
CA GLY A 81 -8.55 -3.22 44.38
C GLY A 81 -8.67 -4.55 43.71
N MET A 82 -8.10 -4.65 42.51
CA MET A 82 -7.25 -5.80 42.21
C MET A 82 -6.35 -5.43 41.03
N GLY A 83 -5.10 -5.91 41.10
CA GLY A 83 -3.95 -5.41 40.36
C GLY A 83 -4.11 -5.34 38.84
N LEU A 84 -3.08 -4.74 38.23
CA LEU A 84 -2.82 -4.54 36.79
C LEU A 84 -2.89 -5.82 35.91
N PHE A 85 -3.44 -6.93 36.41
CA PHE A 85 -3.58 -8.26 35.80
C PHE A 85 -4.99 -8.88 36.01
N GLY A 86 -6.05 -8.08 36.13
CA GLY A 86 -7.41 -8.58 36.46
C GLY A 86 -8.22 -9.13 35.28
N ASN A 87 -8.29 -10.47 35.16
CA ASN A 87 -9.32 -11.32 34.53
C ASN A 87 -9.83 -10.97 33.12
N TRP A 88 -9.03 -11.28 32.09
CA TRP A 88 -9.53 -11.47 30.73
C TRP A 88 -10.56 -12.60 30.72
N SER A 89 -11.79 -12.31 30.29
CA SER A 89 -12.88 -13.29 30.28
C SER A 89 -13.67 -13.24 28.97
N LEU A 90 -14.12 -14.41 28.53
CA LEU A 90 -15.02 -14.57 27.38
C LEU A 90 -16.51 -14.51 27.80
N ASP A 91 -16.80 -14.27 29.08
CA ASP A 91 -18.16 -14.23 29.62
C ASP A 91 -19.07 -13.21 28.91
N ASN A 92 -18.53 -12.07 28.46
CA ASN A 92 -19.33 -11.09 27.72
C ASN A 92 -19.82 -11.66 26.38
N PHE A 93 -19.04 -12.52 25.73
CA PHE A 93 -19.43 -13.16 24.48
C PHE A 93 -20.49 -14.24 24.73
N SER A 94 -20.33 -15.09 25.75
CA SER A 94 -21.34 -16.10 26.08
C SER A 94 -22.66 -15.43 26.47
N GLN A 95 -22.63 -14.35 27.25
CA GLN A 95 -23.82 -13.61 27.65
C GLN A 95 -24.62 -13.07 26.45
N VAL A 96 -23.93 -12.55 25.42
CA VAL A 96 -24.59 -12.04 24.21
C VAL A 96 -25.11 -13.19 23.35
N LEU A 97 -24.30 -14.24 23.14
CA LEU A 97 -24.64 -15.38 22.29
C LEU A 97 -25.76 -16.25 22.88
N ASP A 98 -25.86 -16.36 24.20
CA ASP A 98 -26.96 -17.08 24.89
C ASP A 98 -28.23 -16.23 24.97
N SER A 99 -28.18 -14.95 24.60
CA SER A 99 -29.36 -14.08 24.64
C SER A 99 -30.28 -14.31 23.44
N ALA A 100 -31.53 -14.71 23.71
CA ALA A 100 -32.54 -14.91 22.66
C ALA A 100 -32.83 -13.61 21.87
N GLY A 101 -32.74 -12.45 22.53
CA GLY A 101 -32.93 -11.14 21.92
C GLY A 101 -31.88 -10.80 20.85
N PHE A 102 -30.63 -11.24 21.02
CA PHE A 102 -29.58 -11.05 20.03
C PHE A 102 -29.89 -11.78 18.73
N TRP A 103 -30.26 -13.06 18.80
CA TRP A 103 -30.59 -13.85 17.61
C TRP A 103 -31.84 -13.35 16.89
N SER A 104 -32.87 -12.92 17.64
CA SER A 104 -34.07 -12.31 17.06
C SER A 104 -33.72 -11.02 16.30
N SER A 105 -32.90 -10.16 16.89
CA SER A 105 -32.51 -8.89 16.28
C SER A 105 -31.58 -9.09 15.08
N LEU A 106 -30.64 -10.03 15.20
CA LEU A 106 -29.71 -10.39 14.12
C LEU A 106 -30.46 -10.97 12.93
N GLY A 107 -31.35 -11.95 13.16
CA GLY A 107 -32.17 -12.54 12.11
C GLY A 107 -33.06 -11.52 11.41
N THR A 108 -33.69 -10.63 12.18
CA THR A 108 -34.51 -9.54 11.62
C THR A 108 -33.66 -8.62 10.76
N THR A 109 -32.51 -8.15 11.27
CA THR A 109 -31.61 -7.27 10.52
C THR A 109 -31.13 -7.94 9.23
N LEU A 110 -30.72 -9.21 9.30
CA LEU A 110 -30.26 -9.97 8.15
C LEU A 110 -31.36 -10.14 7.11
N LEU A 111 -32.58 -10.44 7.54
CA LEU A 111 -33.74 -10.58 6.66
C LEU A 111 -34.07 -9.26 5.96
N TYR A 112 -34.04 -8.15 6.69
CA TYR A 112 -34.24 -6.81 6.12
C TYR A 112 -33.12 -6.45 5.14
N THR A 113 -31.84 -6.66 5.49
CA THR A 113 -30.71 -6.35 4.62
C THR A 113 -30.73 -7.20 3.36
N ALA A 114 -30.93 -8.52 3.49
CA ALA A 114 -30.99 -9.42 2.34
C ALA A 114 -32.20 -9.13 1.47
N GLY A 115 -33.38 -8.98 2.07
CA GLY A 115 -34.62 -8.63 1.38
C GLY A 115 -34.52 -7.29 0.65
N ALA A 116 -33.97 -6.26 1.29
CA ALA A 116 -33.74 -4.96 0.68
C ALA A 116 -32.72 -5.02 -0.46
N THR A 117 -31.62 -5.76 -0.28
CA THR A 117 -30.59 -5.92 -1.32
C THR A 117 -31.15 -6.67 -2.53
N LEU A 118 -31.82 -7.81 -2.31
CA LEU A 118 -32.45 -8.59 -3.36
C LEU A 118 -33.55 -7.79 -4.07
N GLY A 119 -34.42 -7.11 -3.30
CA GLY A 119 -35.43 -6.23 -3.84
C GLY A 119 -34.84 -5.10 -4.69
N SER A 120 -33.77 -4.46 -4.20
CA SER A 120 -33.04 -3.42 -4.95
C SER A 120 -32.45 -3.95 -6.25
N VAL A 121 -31.83 -5.13 -6.22
CA VAL A 121 -31.26 -5.77 -7.42
C VAL A 121 -32.34 -6.15 -8.43
N VAL A 122 -33.43 -6.77 -7.97
CA VAL A 122 -34.53 -7.20 -8.85
C VAL A 122 -35.20 -5.98 -9.48
N LEU A 123 -35.54 -4.96 -8.68
CA LEU A 123 -36.13 -3.72 -9.18
C LEU A 123 -35.18 -2.93 -10.07
N GLY A 124 -33.87 -3.01 -9.84
CA GLY A 124 -32.87 -2.38 -10.71
C GLY A 124 -32.68 -3.11 -12.05
N LEU A 125 -33.12 -4.36 -12.17
CA LEU A 125 -32.98 -5.19 -13.37
C LEU A 125 -34.24 -5.16 -14.26
N VAL A 126 -35.41 -4.86 -13.68
CA VAL A 126 -36.70 -4.70 -14.38
C VAL A 126 -36.88 -3.26 -14.84
#